data_AF-A0A5D2IPU1-F1
#
_entry.id   AF-A0A5D2IPU1-F1
#
_cell.length_a   1.000
_cell.length_b   1.000
_cell.length_c   1.000
_cell.angle_alpha   90.00
_cell.angle_beta   90.00
_cell.angle_gamma   90.00
#
_symmetry.space_group_name_H-M   'P 1'
#
loop_
_entity.id
_entity.type
_entity.pdbx_description
1 polymer ?
#
loop_
_entity_poly.entity_id
_entity_poly.type
_entity_poly.pdbx_seq_one_letter_code
_entity_poly.pdbx_strand_id
1 'polypeptide(L)'
;MLTGMLKNFSFGRCDVDLLLDTLCTRTIQIREGSIVKALDCNAAVASRDALAKTVYARLFGWLVDKINISVGQDPNSHVQIGVLDIYGFECFKHNRL
;
A
#
# COMPACT_ATOMS: atom_id res chain seq x y z
N MET A 1 21.50 -18.95 -5.04
CA MET A 1 20.37 -18.42 -5.83
C MET A 1 19.34 -17.67 -4.98
N LEU A 2 19.10 -18.08 -3.72
CA LEU A 2 18.23 -17.34 -2.76
C LEU A 2 18.83 -16.03 -2.22
N THR A 3 20.15 -15.91 -2.16
CA THR A 3 20.88 -14.69 -1.75
C THR A 3 20.78 -13.53 -2.75
N GLY A 4 20.30 -13.77 -3.98
CA GLY A 4 20.13 -12.76 -5.03
C GLY A 4 18.76 -12.07 -5.02
N MET A 5 17.69 -12.76 -4.60
CA MET A 5 16.34 -12.18 -4.56
C MET A 5 16.15 -11.17 -3.42
N LEU A 6 16.93 -11.29 -2.34
CA LEU A 6 16.90 -10.32 -1.24
C LEU A 6 17.56 -8.97 -1.61
N LYS A 7 18.44 -8.92 -2.62
CA LYS A 7 19.04 -7.65 -3.09
C LYS A 7 18.07 -6.77 -3.88
N ASN A 8 17.00 -7.35 -4.44
CA ASN A 8 15.97 -6.60 -5.16
C ASN A 8 14.86 -6.08 -4.23
N PHE A 9 14.89 -6.47 -2.96
CA PHE A 9 14.02 -5.95 -1.91
C PHE A 9 14.80 -4.92 -1.08
N SER A 10 15.23 -3.83 -1.72
CA SER A 10 15.72 -2.65 -1.00
C SER A 10 14.52 -1.94 -0.35
N PHE A 11 13.92 -2.57 0.65
CA PHE A 11 12.93 -1.93 1.50
C PHE A 11 13.65 -0.88 2.34
N GLY A 12 13.51 0.39 1.95
CA GLY A 12 13.79 1.50 2.87
C GLY A 12 15.17 2.16 2.81
N ARG A 13 15.67 2.52 1.62
CA ARG A 13 16.48 3.76 1.54
C ARG A 13 15.54 4.95 1.42
N CYS A 14 14.79 5.20 2.50
CA CYS A 14 14.05 6.44 2.67
C CYS A 14 14.90 7.39 3.49
N ASP A 15 15.17 8.56 2.95
CA ASP A 15 15.71 9.67 3.73
C ASP A 15 14.65 10.07 4.77
N VAL A 16 15.04 10.02 6.05
CA VAL A 16 14.15 10.25 7.18
C VAL A 16 13.69 11.71 7.22
N ASP A 17 14.58 12.64 6.91
CA ASP A 17 14.29 14.08 6.96
C ASP A 17 13.34 14.45 5.83
N LEU A 18 13.59 13.91 4.62
CA LEU A 18 12.68 14.09 3.50
C LEU A 18 11.30 13.50 3.79
N LEU A 19 11.23 12.30 4.39
CA LEU A 19 9.95 11.68 4.73
C LEU A 19 9.17 12.52 5.75
N LEU A 20 9.83 13.02 6.79
CA LEU A 20 9.22 13.87 7.80
C LEU A 20 8.69 15.17 7.18
N ASP A 21 9.48 15.83 6.34
CA ASP A 21 9.07 17.06 5.65
C ASP A 21 7.86 16.80 4.74
N THR A 22 7.87 15.71 3.98
CA THR A 22 6.79 15.37 3.05
C THR A 22 5.49 14.97 3.78
N LEU A 23 5.59 14.34 4.94
CA LEU A 23 4.43 13.98 5.76
C LEU A 23 3.81 15.18 6.47
N CYS A 24 4.61 16.22 6.77
CA CYS A 24 4.19 17.40 7.51
C CYS A 24 3.88 18.61 6.64
N THR A 25 4.16 18.55 5.33
CA THR A 25 3.92 19.66 4.41
C THR A 25 3.07 19.24 3.22
N ARG A 26 2.47 20.23 2.56
CA ARG A 26 1.75 20.08 1.31
C ARG A 26 2.37 20.99 0.27
N THR A 27 2.87 20.40 -0.80
CA THR A 27 3.35 21.12 -1.99
C THR A 27 2.19 21.36 -2.95
N ILE A 28 1.94 22.62 -3.26
CA ILE A 28 0.92 23.08 -4.20
C ILE A 28 1.64 23.57 -5.46
N GLN A 29 1.39 22.93 -6.59
CA GLN A 29 1.95 23.33 -7.88
C GLN A 29 1.10 24.47 -8.47
N ILE A 30 1.74 25.58 -8.82
CA ILE A 30 1.16 26.75 -9.49
C ILE A 30 1.91 27.03 -10.80
N ARG A 31 1.36 27.86 -11.69
CA ARG A 31 1.99 28.17 -13.00
C ARG A 31 3.38 28.81 -12.85
N GLU A 32 3.64 29.49 -11.75
CA GLU A 32 4.88 30.23 -11.48
C GLU A 32 5.88 29.45 -10.59
N GLY A 33 5.55 28.21 -10.18
CA GLY A 33 6.40 27.38 -9.33
C GLY A 33 5.63 26.50 -8.34
N SER A 34 6.25 26.20 -7.20
CA SER A 34 5.64 25.39 -6.14
C SER A 34 5.62 26.14 -4.81
N ILE A 35 4.47 26.14 -4.14
CA ILE A 35 4.31 26.68 -2.79
C ILE A 35 4.25 25.51 -1.81
N VAL A 36 5.09 25.52 -0.78
CA VAL A 36 5.07 24.53 0.30
C VAL A 36 4.35 25.13 1.51
N LYS A 37 3.34 24.43 2.03
CA LYS A 37 2.58 24.85 3.21
C LYS A 37 2.60 23.75 4.27
N ALA A 38 2.88 24.11 5.52
CA ALA A 38 2.78 23.18 6.64
C ALA A 38 1.34 22.67 6.82
N LEU A 39 1.20 21.39 7.13
CA LEU A 39 -0.05 20.75 7.52
C LEU A 39 -0.35 20.99 9.00
N ASP A 40 -1.63 20.99 9.36
CA ASP A 40 -2.01 20.84 10.76
C ASP A 40 -1.75 19.40 11.24
N CYS A 41 -1.75 19.20 12.56
CA CYS A 41 -1.45 17.91 13.16
C CYS A 41 -2.41 16.79 12.70
N ASN A 42 -3.69 17.08 12.50
CA ASN A 42 -4.67 16.06 12.09
C ASN A 42 -4.42 15.63 10.63
N ALA A 43 -4.11 16.58 9.75
CA ALA A 43 -3.77 16.30 8.37
C ALA A 43 -2.46 15.50 8.24
N ALA A 44 -1.45 15.82 9.06
CA ALA A 44 -0.19 15.06 9.10
C ALA A 44 -0.42 13.62 9.58
N VAL A 45 -1.24 13.41 10.62
CA VAL A 45 -1.62 12.07 11.10
C VAL A 45 -2.38 11.28 10.02
N ALA A 46 -3.35 11.92 9.35
CA ALA A 46 -4.09 11.29 8.26
C ALA A 46 -3.17 10.90 7.09
N SER A 47 -2.18 11.75 6.76
CA SER A 47 -1.17 11.48 5.74
C SER A 47 -0.33 10.25 6.08
N ARG A 48 0.16 10.15 7.33
CA ARG A 48 0.87 8.98 7.85
C ARG A 48 0.03 7.70 7.74
N ASP A 49 -1.23 7.75 8.18
CA ASP A 49 -2.10 6.58 8.17
C ASP A 49 -2.44 6.15 6.73
N ALA A 50 -2.63 7.11 5.82
CA ALA A 50 -2.82 6.84 4.40
C ALA A 50 -1.58 6.19 3.76
N LEU A 51 -0.38 6.65 4.12
CA LEU A 51 0.88 6.03 3.68
C LEU A 51 0.98 4.59 4.16
N ALA A 52 0.73 4.33 5.44
CA ALA A 52 0.76 2.99 6.01
C ALA A 52 -0.24 2.04 5.31
N LYS A 53 -1.49 2.49 5.11
CA LYS A 53 -2.51 1.74 4.38
C LYS A 53 -2.08 1.44 2.94
N THR A 54 -1.47 2.42 2.26
CA THR A 54 -0.99 2.26 0.87
C THR A 54 0.13 1.24 0.76
N VAL A 55 1.11 1.29 1.68
CA VAL A 55 2.22 0.32 1.72
C VAL A 55 1.68 -1.08 1.96
N TYR A 56 0.79 -1.25 2.94
CA TYR A 56 0.17 -2.54 3.23
C TYR A 56 -0.62 -3.07 2.04
N ALA A 57 -1.46 -2.24 1.41
CA ALA A 57 -2.26 -2.64 0.24
C ALA A 57 -1.38 -3.10 -0.93
N ARG A 58 -0.27 -2.38 -1.21
CA ARG A 58 0.68 -2.77 -2.27
C ARG A 58 1.40 -4.08 -1.93
N LEU A 59 1.80 -4.26 -0.69
CA LEU A 59 2.42 -5.50 -0.23
C LEU A 59 1.46 -6.69 -0.36
N PHE A 60 0.21 -6.52 0.07
CA PHE A 60 -0.82 -7.55 -0.02
C PHE A 60 -1.11 -7.91 -1.49
N GLY A 61 -1.29 -6.93 -2.37
CA GLY A 61 -1.47 -7.17 -3.80
C GLY A 61 -0.29 -7.94 -4.40
N TRP A 62 0.94 -7.50 -4.12
CA TRP A 62 2.15 -8.20 -4.57
C TRP A 62 2.21 -9.64 -4.06
N LEU A 63 1.82 -9.89 -2.81
CA LEU A 63 1.79 -11.23 -2.24
C LEU A 63 0.78 -12.13 -2.96
N VAL A 64 -0.44 -11.63 -3.20
CA VAL A 64 -1.47 -12.34 -3.96
C VAL A 64 -0.96 -12.69 -5.36
N ASP A 65 -0.33 -11.74 -6.06
CA ASP A 65 0.26 -11.98 -7.37
C ASP A 65 1.32 -13.08 -7.34
N LYS A 66 2.21 -13.06 -6.32
CA LYS A 66 3.24 -14.09 -6.15
C LYS A 66 2.66 -15.47 -5.88
N ILE A 67 1.61 -15.54 -5.06
CA ILE A 67 0.91 -16.81 -4.79
C ILE A 67 0.25 -17.32 -6.06
N ASN A 68 -0.47 -16.48 -6.80
CA ASN A 68 -1.15 -16.88 -8.04
C ASN A 68 -0.16 -17.40 -9.10
N ILE A 69 0.98 -16.74 -9.26
CA ILE A 69 2.05 -17.21 -10.15
C ILE A 69 2.61 -18.57 -9.68
N SER A 70 2.80 -18.74 -8.37
CA SER A 70 3.38 -19.96 -7.81
C SER A 70 2.43 -21.16 -7.84
N VAL A 71 1.13 -20.94 -7.65
CA VAL A 71 0.10 -21.98 -7.76
C VAL A 71 -0.03 -22.40 -9.21
N GLY A 72 0.01 -21.42 -10.14
CA GLY A 72 -0.16 -21.66 -11.56
C GLY A 72 -1.61 -22.03 -11.90
N GLN A 73 -2.02 -21.80 -13.14
CA GLN A 73 -3.32 -22.22 -13.67
C GLN A 73 -3.09 -22.80 -15.07
N ASP A 74 -3.79 -23.88 -15.41
CA ASP A 74 -3.78 -24.42 -16.77
C ASP A 74 -4.66 -23.53 -17.67
N PRO A 75 -4.10 -22.82 -18.66
CA PRO A 75 -4.88 -21.98 -19.55
C PRO A 75 -5.82 -22.77 -20.46
N ASN A 76 -5.65 -24.10 -20.59
CA ASN A 76 -6.51 -24.97 -21.37
C ASN A 76 -7.60 -25.65 -20.55
N SER A 77 -7.73 -25.32 -19.26
CA SER A 77 -8.75 -25.95 -18.42
C SER A 77 -10.16 -25.59 -18.91
N HIS A 78 -10.97 -26.61 -19.22
CA HIS A 78 -12.37 -26.44 -19.63
C HIS A 78 -13.32 -26.17 -18.45
N VAL A 79 -12.88 -26.41 -17.21
CA VAL A 79 -13.70 -26.30 -16.00
C VAL A 79 -12.91 -25.62 -14.88
N GLN A 80 -13.54 -24.69 -14.16
CA GLN A 80 -12.98 -24.03 -12.99
C GLN A 80 -13.98 -24.06 -11.84
N ILE A 81 -13.54 -24.46 -10.64
CA ILE A 81 -14.35 -24.46 -9.41
C ILE A 81 -13.72 -23.46 -8.45
N GLY A 82 -14.47 -22.41 -8.09
CA GLY A 82 -14.06 -21.41 -7.11
C GLY A 82 -14.58 -21.76 -5.72
N VAL A 83 -13.71 -21.65 -4.71
CA VAL A 83 -14.10 -21.72 -3.29
C VAL A 83 -14.13 -20.29 -2.76
N LEU A 84 -15.28 -19.88 -2.23
CA LEU A 84 -15.48 -18.53 -1.70
C LEU A 84 -15.39 -18.54 -0.19
N ASP A 85 -14.42 -17.81 0.34
CA ASP A 85 -14.28 -17.49 1.77
C ASP A 85 -14.14 -15.97 1.90
N ILE A 86 -15.12 -15.33 2.52
CA ILE A 86 -15.18 -13.89 2.76
C ILE A 86 -15.58 -13.65 4.20
N TYR A 87 -15.25 -12.47 4.71
CA TYR A 87 -15.58 -12.10 6.08
C TYR A 87 -17.09 -12.21 6.34
N GLY A 88 -17.44 -12.68 7.53
CA GLY A 88 -18.83 -12.81 7.99
C GLY A 88 -19.42 -11.48 8.44
N PHE A 89 -20.69 -11.52 8.85
CA PHE A 89 -21.37 -10.34 9.38
C PHE A 89 -20.81 -9.94 10.76
N GLU A 90 -20.49 -8.65 10.91
CA GLU A 90 -20.07 -8.06 12.18
C GLU A 90 -21.06 -6.97 12.61
N CYS A 91 -21.42 -6.94 13.89
CA CYS A 91 -22.32 -5.94 14.45
C CYS A 91 -21.62 -5.18 15.59
N PHE A 92 -21.13 -3.99 15.28
CA PHE A 92 -20.50 -3.11 16.25
C PHE A 92 -21.46 -2.00 16.70
N LYS A 93 -21.16 -1.37 17.83
CA LYS A 93 -21.87 -0.16 18.29
C LYS A 93 -21.85 0.96 17.25
N HIS A 94 -20.82 0.99 16.39
CA HIS A 94 -20.72 1.92 15.29
C HIS A 94 -19.97 1.25 14.14
N ASN A 95 -20.71 0.81 13.12
CA ASN A 95 -20.15 0.23 11.90
C ASN A 95 -19.59 1.36 11.03
N ARG A 96 -18.33 1.24 10.60
CA ARG A 96 -17.65 2.21 9.74
C ARG A 96 -17.14 1.51 8.49
N LEU A 97 -17.01 2.28 7.42
CA LEU A 97 -16.34 1.88 6.17
C LEU A 97 -14.82 1.81 6.37
#